data_AF-A0A1F6M0U8-F1
#
_entry.id   AF-A0A1F6M0U8-F1
#
_cell.length_a   1.000
_cell.length_b   1.000
_cell.length_c   1.000
_cell.angle_alpha   90.00
_cell.angle_beta   90.00
_cell.angle_gamma   90.00
#
_symmetry.space_group_name_H-M   'P 1'
#
loop_
_entity.id
_entity.type
_entity.pdbx_description
1 polymer ?
#
loop_
_entity_poly.entity_id
_entity_poly.type
_entity_poly.pdbx_seq_one_letter_code
_entity_poly.pdbx_strand_id
1 'polypeptide(L)' 'MISQQDTLLFYQLLDVSTVFPEQASKQLIKTAVEKQALPEVDFYYLLDVFKTEQNMHYLVDKKANEMLKALEQKASAAI' A
#
# COMPACT_ATOMS: atom_id res chain seq x y z
N MET A 1 -17.13 -14.51 -4.49
CA MET A 1 -17.54 -14.00 -3.18
C MET A 1 -16.29 -13.58 -2.43
N ILE A 2 -16.22 -12.34 -1.95
CA ILE A 2 -15.02 -11.78 -1.30
C ILE A 2 -14.71 -12.56 -0.01
N SER A 3 -13.47 -13.01 0.16
CA SER A 3 -13.05 -13.75 1.36
C SER A 3 -12.79 -12.83 2.55
N GLN A 4 -12.97 -13.33 3.78
CA GLN A 4 -12.66 -12.56 5.00
C GLN A 4 -11.20 -12.10 5.05
N GLN A 5 -10.28 -12.95 4.58
CA GLN A 5 -8.85 -12.63 4.56
C GLN A 5 -8.55 -11.50 3.57
N ASP A 6 -9.16 -11.53 2.39
CA ASP A 6 -9.01 -10.46 1.40
C ASP A 6 -9.58 -9.13 1.92
N THR A 7 -10.74 -9.16 2.59
CA THR A 7 -11.33 -7.96 3.21
C THR A 7 -10.41 -7.35 4.26
N LEU A 8 -9.79 -8.19 5.10
CA LEU A 8 -8.90 -7.74 6.17
C LEU A 8 -7.62 -7.12 5.59
N LEU A 9 -7.02 -7.76 4.58
CA LEU A 9 -5.88 -7.22 3.84
C LEU A 9 -6.23 -5.91 3.12
N PHE A 10 -7.40 -5.84 2.48
CA PHE A 10 -7.87 -4.66 1.79
C PHE A 10 -7.93 -3.45 2.71
N TYR A 11 -8.49 -3.60 3.92
CA TYR A 11 -8.57 -2.50 4.89
C TYR A 11 -7.19 -2.05 5.37
N GLN A 12 -6.29 -3.00 5.68
CA GLN A 12 -4.92 -2.68 6.09
C GLN A 12 -4.18 -1.89 5.02
N LEU A 13 -4.32 -2.30 3.76
CA LEU A 13 -3.68 -1.64 2.63
C LEU A 13 -4.31 -0.27 2.33
N LEU A 14 -5.63 -0.17 2.38
CA LEU A 14 -6.35 1.10 2.19
C LEU A 14 -5.94 2.15 3.22
N ASP A 15 -5.73 1.76 4.48
CA ASP A 15 -5.34 2.68 5.55
C ASP A 15 -3.98 3.34 5.29
N VAL A 16 -3.03 2.63 4.68
CA VAL A 16 -1.70 3.16 4.36
C VAL A 16 -1.54 3.65 2.93
N SER A 17 -2.54 3.40 2.07
CA SER A 17 -2.51 3.80 0.66
C SER A 17 -2.49 5.31 0.48
N THR A 18 -1.75 5.75 -0.54
CA THR A 18 -1.70 7.13 -1.06
C THR A 18 -2.65 7.35 -2.24
N VAL A 19 -3.24 6.29 -2.80
CA VAL A 19 -4.24 6.35 -3.89
C VAL A 19 -5.47 7.17 -3.48
N PHE A 20 -5.88 7.05 -2.21
CA PHE A 20 -6.95 7.84 -1.60
C PHE A 20 -6.38 8.66 -0.43
N PRO A 21 -5.78 9.84 -0.68
CA PRO A 21 -5.07 10.58 0.37
C PRO A 21 -6.01 11.11 1.47
N GLU A 22 -7.29 11.34 1.13
CA GLU A 22 -8.28 11.85 2.07
C GLU A 22 -8.90 10.72 2.92
N GLN A 23 -8.91 10.91 4.24
CA GLN A 23 -9.54 9.95 5.17
C GLN A 23 -11.05 9.76 4.88
N ALA A 24 -11.72 10.81 4.40
CA ALA A 24 -13.14 10.73 4.03
C ALA A 24 -13.37 9.72 2.90
N SER A 25 -12.51 9.72 1.87
CA SER A 25 -12.58 8.77 0.76
C SER A 25 -12.30 7.33 1.21
N LYS A 26 -11.30 7.13 2.07
CA LYS A 26 -11.00 5.80 2.64
C LYS A 26 -12.21 5.24 3.39
N GLN A 27 -12.87 6.05 4.22
CA GLN A 27 -14.05 5.59 4.94
C GLN A 27 -15.24 5.28 4.05
N LEU A 28 -15.46 6.08 3.01
CA LEU A 28 -16.51 5.79 2.03
C LEU A 28 -16.31 4.43 1.36
N ILE A 29 -15.07 4.09 1.00
CA ILE A 29 -14.74 2.79 0.40
C ILE A 29 -14.92 1.66 1.42
N LYS A 30 -14.48 1.82 2.67
CA LYS A 30 -14.70 0.81 3.73
C LYS A 30 -16.18 0.50 3.90
N THR A 31 -17.01 1.54 4.01
CA THR A 31 -18.46 1.41 4.10
C THR A 31 -19.07 0.74 2.87
N ALA A 32 -18.56 1.02 1.66
CA ALA A 32 -19.04 0.37 0.45
C ALA A 32 -18.76 -1.15 0.45
N VAL A 33 -17.60 -1.59 0.97
CA VAL A 33 -17.29 -3.01 1.14
C VAL A 33 -18.19 -3.64 2.21
N GLU A 34 -18.35 -3.00 3.38
CA GLU A 34 -19.19 -3.49 4.47
C GLU A 34 -20.65 -3.67 4.05
N LYS A 35 -21.18 -2.73 3.28
CA LYS A 35 -22.56 -2.76 2.76
C LYS A 35 -22.73 -3.63 1.52
N GLN A 36 -21.68 -4.31 1.07
CA GLN A 36 -21.66 -5.10 -0.18
C GLN A 36 -22.09 -4.28 -1.41
N ALA A 37 -21.87 -2.96 -1.35
CA ALA A 37 -22.18 -2.02 -2.43
C ALA A 37 -21.03 -1.92 -3.46
N LEU A 38 -19.82 -2.35 -3.09
CA LEU A 38 -18.69 -2.44 -4.00
C LEU A 38 -18.75 -3.77 -4.79
N PRO A 39 -18.79 -3.75 -6.13
CA PRO A 39 -18.72 -4.96 -6.93
C PRO A 39 -17.44 -5.76 -6.67
N GLU A 40 -17.53 -7.08 -6.73
CA GLU A 40 -16.40 -7.98 -6.45
C GLU A 40 -15.21 -7.74 -7.39
N VAL A 41 -15.47 -7.44 -8.67
CA VAL A 41 -14.43 -7.12 -9.65
C VAL A 41 -13.66 -5.86 -9.24
N ASP A 42 -14.37 -4.82 -8.81
CA ASP A 42 -13.78 -3.55 -8.39
C ASP A 42 -13.00 -3.70 -7.08
N PHE A 43 -13.50 -4.52 -6.15
CA PHE A 43 -12.79 -4.88 -4.92
C PHE A 43 -11.43 -5.50 -5.22
N TYR A 44 -11.38 -6.53 -6.07
CA TYR A 44 -10.13 -7.22 -6.40
C TYR A 44 -9.18 -6.34 -7.21
N TYR A 45 -9.71 -5.52 -8.12
CA TYR A 45 -8.91 -4.52 -8.83
C TYR A 45 -8.22 -3.55 -7.86
N LEU A 46 -8.98 -2.97 -6.93
CA LEU A 46 -8.43 -2.05 -5.92
C LEU A 46 -7.42 -2.76 -5.00
N LEU A 47 -7.71 -3.99 -4.59
CA LEU A 47 -6.79 -4.80 -3.78
C LEU A 47 -5.44 -4.98 -4.49
N ASP A 48 -5.44 -5.25 -5.79
CA ASP A 48 -4.21 -5.42 -6.57
C ASP A 48 -3.48 -4.10 -6.81
N VAL A 49 -4.20 -3.00 -6.98
CA VAL A 49 -3.62 -1.64 -6.99
C VAL A 49 -2.87 -1.37 -5.69
N PHE A 50 -3.49 -1.63 -4.53
CA PHE A 50 -2.83 -1.36 -3.25
C PHE A 50 -1.64 -2.29 -2.96
N LYS A 51 -1.71 -3.57 -3.37
CA LYS A 51 -0.55 -4.47 -3.32
C LYS A 51 0.62 -3.95 -4.16
N THR A 52 0.30 -3.45 -5.36
CA THR A 52 1.31 -2.89 -6.28
C THR A 52 1.96 -1.65 -5.69
N GLU A 53 1.16 -0.75 -5.12
CA GLU A 53 1.64 0.44 -4.41
C GLU A 53 2.61 0.06 -3.27
N GLN A 54 2.23 -0.87 -2.40
CA GLN A 54 3.11 -1.33 -1.32
C GLN A 54 4.41 -1.96 -1.84
N ASN A 55 4.34 -2.79 -2.88
CA ASN A 55 5.53 -3.38 -3.49
C ASN A 55 6.47 -2.30 -4.04
N MET A 56 5.92 -1.24 -4.65
CA MET A 56 6.72 -0.12 -5.14
C MET A 56 7.39 0.66 -4.01
N HIS A 57 6.66 0.99 -2.94
CA HIS A 57 7.25 1.63 -1.76
C HIS A 57 8.38 0.80 -1.17
N TYR A 58 8.17 -0.51 -0.99
CA TYR A 58 9.21 -1.41 -0.49
C TYR A 58 10.47 -1.42 -1.36
N LEU A 59 10.32 -1.48 -2.69
CA LEU A 59 11.46 -1.47 -3.61
C LEU A 59 12.23 -0.14 -3.55
N VAL A 60 11.51 0.98 -3.49
CA VAL A 60 12.11 2.32 -3.36
C VAL A 60 12.86 2.45 -2.05
N ASP A 61 12.26 2.08 -0.93
CA ASP A 61 12.88 2.16 0.40
C ASP A 61 14.12 1.27 0.50
N LYS A 62 14.05 0.05 -0.06
CA LYS A 62 15.21 -0.85 -0.12
C LYS A 62 16.36 -0.20 -0.89
N LYS A 63 16.09 0.38 -2.06
CA LYS A 63 17.11 1.04 -2.88
C LYS A 63 17.68 2.29 -2.21
N ALA A 64 16.84 3.11 -1.58
CA ALA A 64 17.27 4.28 -0.82
C ALA A 64 18.21 3.88 0.33
N ASN A 65 17.88 2.83 1.07
CA ASN A 65 18.71 2.30 2.15
C ASN A 65 20.05 1.72 1.64
N GLU A 66 20.06 1.02 0.51
CA GLU A 66 21.29 0.55 -0.14
C GLU A 66 22.19 1.73 -0.54
N MET A 67 21.62 2.79 -1.09
CA MET A 67 22.36 4.01 -1.46
C MET A 67 22.93 4.73 -0.24
N LEU A 68 22.14 4.85 0.83
CA LEU A 68 22.59 5.47 2.09
C LEU A 68 23.80 4.74 2.66
N LYS A 69 23.75 3.41 2.75
CA LYS A 69 24.86 2.58 3.22
C LYS A 69 26.12 2.74 2.36
N ALA A 70 25.96 2.83 1.04
CA ALA A 70 27.08 3.04 0.13
C ALA A 70 27.72 4.44 0.32
N LEU A 71 26.91 5.46 0.61
CA LEU A 71 27.41 6.81 0.93
C LEU A 71 28.15 6.84 2.27
N GLU A 72 27.60 6.21 3.31
CA GLU A 72 28.24 6.09 4.62
C GLU A 72 29.62 5.42 4.52
N GLN A 73 29.71 4.31 3.80
CA GLN A 73 31.00 3.62 3.58
C GLN A 73 32.02 4.49 2.87
N LYS A 74 31.61 5.23 1.83
CA LYS A 74 32.51 6.14 1.10
C LYS A 74 32.96 7.31 1.95
N ALA A 75 32.06 7.88 2.76
CA ALA A 75 32.40 8.97 3.67
C ALA A 75 33.38 8.50 4.77
N SER A 76 33.18 7.31 5.34
CA SER A 76 34.10 6.73 6.32
C SER A 76 35.46 6.35 5.74
N ALA A 77 35.54 5.99 4.45
CA ALA A 77 36.80 5.68 3.78
C ALA A 77 37.59 6.93 3.31
N ALA A 78 36.96 8.11 3.34
CA ALA A 78 37.57 9.38 2.96
C ALA A 78 38.14 10.17 4.17
N ILE A 79 38.03 9.61 5.38
CA ILE A 79 38.61 10.09 6.64
C ILE A 79 39.74 9.13 7.02
#